data_AF-A0A9E3VMQ6-F1
#
_entry.id   AF-A0A9E3VMQ6-F1
#
_cell.length_a   1.000
_cell.length_b   1.000
_cell.length_c   1.000
_cell.angle_alpha   90.00
_cell.angle_beta   90.00
_cell.angle_gamma   90.00
#
_symmetry.space_group_name_H-M   'P 1'
#
loop_
_entity.id
_entity.type
_entity.pdbx_description
1 polymer ?
#
loop_
_entity_poly.entity_id
_entity_poly.type
_entity_poly.pdbx_seq_one_letter_code
_entity_poly.pdbx_strand_id
1 'polypeptide(L)' 'MHKLGVITTLLGLILSVAGLVVGLWKMLNGSENAEIWISLVPLGFVGLFLGVTMTQLSNKQ' A
#
# COMPACT_ATOMS: atom_id res chain seq x y z
N MET A 1 10.85 -15.90 -8.46
CA MET A 1 10.73 -14.91 -7.35
C MET A 1 10.27 -13.53 -7.85
N HIS A 2 10.63 -13.10 -9.06
CA HIS A 2 10.17 -11.86 -9.68
C HIS A 2 8.65 -11.60 -9.64
N LYS A 3 7.79 -12.60 -9.92
CA LYS A 3 6.33 -12.39 -9.96
C LYS A 3 5.72 -12.06 -8.59
N LEU A 4 6.24 -12.68 -7.52
CA LEU A 4 5.77 -12.43 -6.15
C LEU A 4 6.12 -11.01 -5.71
N GLY A 5 7.35 -10.56 -5.97
CA GLY A 5 7.76 -9.18 -5.67
C GLY A 5 6.84 -8.15 -6.33
N VAL A 6 6.58 -8.31 -7.63
CA VAL A 6 5.69 -7.42 -8.40
C VAL A 6 4.25 -7.43 -7.87
N ILE A 7 3.69 -8.60 -7.56
CA ILE A 7 2.33 -8.70 -7.02
C ILE A 7 2.23 -7.99 -5.67
N THR A 8 3.20 -8.21 -4.77
CA THR A 8 3.23 -7.57 -3.45
C THR A 8 3.39 -6.06 -3.56
N THR A 9 4.23 -5.57 -4.49
CA THR A 9 4.35 -4.13 -4.78
C THR A 9 3.04 -3.55 -5.26
N LEU A 10 2.36 -4.19 -6.22
CA LEU A 10 1.09 -3.71 -6.75
C LEU A 10 0.00 -3.70 -5.68
N LEU A 11 -0.10 -4.74 -4.85
CA LEU A 11 -1.03 -4.79 -3.73
C LEU A 11 -0.77 -3.67 -2.72
N GLY A 12 0.50 -3.49 -2.32
CA GLY A 12 0.90 -2.41 -1.43
C GLY A 12 0.55 -1.04 -2.01
N LEU A 13 0.80 -0.83 -3.31
CA LEU A 13 0.48 0.41 -4.01
C LEU A 13 -1.02 0.70 -3.96
N ILE A 14 -1.84 -0.29 -4.31
CA ILE A 14 -3.30 -0.17 -4.33
C ILE A 14 -3.82 0.14 -2.92
N LEU A 15 -3.32 -0.55 -1.89
CA LEU A 15 -3.69 -0.31 -0.49
C LEU A 15 -3.33 1.10 -0.03
N SER A 16 -2.12 1.59 -0.35
CA SER A 16 -1.70 2.95 -0.01
C SER A 16 -2.53 4.00 -0.73
N VAL A 17 -2.75 3.84 -2.05
CA VAL A 17 -3.55 4.79 -2.84
C VAL A 17 -5.00 4.79 -2.37
N ALA A 18 -5.62 3.62 -2.17
CA ALA A 18 -6.99 3.52 -1.69
C ALA A 18 -7.13 4.10 -0.28
N GLY A 19 -6.21 3.80 0.63
CA GLY A 19 -6.19 4.33 1.99
C GLY A 19 -6.07 5.85 2.02
N LEU A 20 -5.19 6.42 1.19
CA LEU A 20 -5.04 7.87 1.06
C LEU A 20 -6.26 8.53 0.43
N VAL A 21 -6.68 8.07 -0.75
CA VAL A 21 -7.78 8.69 -1.49
C VAL A 21 -9.07 8.62 -0.69
N VAL A 22 -9.45 7.44 -0.20
CA VAL A 22 -10.71 7.25 0.52
C VAL A 22 -10.62 7.80 1.94
N GLY A 23 -9.49 7.63 2.63
CA GLY A 23 -9.28 8.12 3.99
C GLY A 23 -9.32 9.64 4.07
N LEU A 24 -8.61 10.33 3.18
CA LEU A 24 -8.63 11.80 3.12
C LEU A 24 -10.00 12.31 2.68
N TRP A 25 -10.64 11.67 1.69
CA TRP A 25 -12.00 12.04 1.28
C TRP A 25 -13.01 11.91 2.42
N LYS A 26 -12.94 10.83 3.20
CA LYS A 26 -13.80 10.63 4.38
C LYS A 26 -13.51 11.63 5.48
N MET A 27 -12.24 11.98 5.70
CA MET A 27 -11.84 12.98 6.69
C MET A 27 -12.41 14.36 6.36
N LEU A 28 -12.35 14.76 5.08
CA LEU A 28 -12.92 16.03 4.61
C LEU A 28 -14.45 16.09 4.72
N ASN A 29 -15.12 14.94 4.61
CA ASN A 29 -16.58 14.84 4.76
C ASN A 29 -17.03 14.58 6.20
N GLY A 30 -16.12 14.62 7.19
CA GLY A 30 -16.46 14.43 8.61
C GLY A 30 -16.90 13.01 8.98
N SER A 31 -16.50 11.99 8.21
CA SER A 31 -16.88 10.59 8.48
C SER A 31 -16.02 9.97 9.58
N GLU A 32 -16.64 9.40 10.61
CA GLU A 32 -15.96 8.70 11.73
C GLU A 32 -15.06 7.54 11.26
N ASN A 33 -15.36 6.94 10.11
CA ASN A 33 -14.58 5.81 9.59
C ASN A 33 -13.32 6.23 8.82
N ALA A 34 -12.96 7.51 8.77
CA ALA A 34 -11.77 7.98 8.07
C ALA A 34 -10.47 7.36 8.60
N GLU A 35 -10.37 7.19 9.93
CA GLU A 35 -9.20 6.63 10.60
C GLU A 35 -8.88 5.20 10.14
N ILE A 36 -9.92 4.38 9.91
CA ILE A 36 -9.76 3.00 9.41
C ILE A 36 -9.14 2.98 8.01
N TRP A 37 -9.50 3.94 7.15
CA TRP A 37 -8.94 4.01 5.80
C TRP A 37 -7.52 4.58 5.80
N ILE A 38 -7.24 5.55 6.68
CA ILE A 38 -5.88 6.08 6.85
C ILE A 38 -4.94 5.02 7.45
N SER A 39 -5.42 4.15 8.35
CA SER A 39 -4.61 3.06 8.93
C SER A 39 -4.22 1.97 7.92
N LEU A 40 -4.90 1.89 6.76
CA LEU A 40 -4.48 1.06 5.63
C LEU A 40 -3.19 1.57 4.96
N VAL A 41 -2.87 2.86 5.10
CA VAL A 41 -1.72 3.49 4.42
C VAL A 41 -0.38 2.93 4.93
N PRO A 42 -0.12 2.83 6.25
CA PRO A 42 1.06 2.14 6.77
C PRO A 42 1.19 0.69 6.28
N LEU A 43 0.08 -0.06 6.23
CA LEU A 43 0.08 -1.44 5.76
C LEU A 43 0.45 -1.53 4.27
N GLY A 44 -0.11 -0.64 3.45
CA GLY A 44 0.25 -0.51 2.03
C GLY A 44 1.73 -0.16 1.83
N PHE A 45 2.27 0.73 2.67
CA PHE A 45 3.69 1.12 2.64
C PHE A 45 4.62 -0.05 2.97
N VAL A 46 4.29 -0.87 3.98
CA VAL A 46 5.05 -2.08 4.30
C VAL A 46 5.00 -3.06 3.14
N GLY A 47 3.83 -3.27 2.52
CA GLY A 47 3.69 -4.12 1.34
C GLY A 47 4.52 -3.62 0.15
N LEU A 48 4.48 -2.32 -0.13
CA LEU A 48 5.31 -1.67 -1.14
C LEU A 48 6.79 -1.92 -0.91
N PHE A 49 7.27 -1.64 0.30
CA PHE A 49 8.68 -1.81 0.66
C PHE A 49 9.15 -3.25 0.51
N LEU A 50 8.35 -4.21 1.00
CA LEU A 50 8.65 -5.63 0.87
C LEU A 50 8.66 -6.08 -0.60
N GLY A 51 7.63 -5.71 -1.37
CA GLY A 51 7.53 -6.07 -2.79
C GLY A 51 8.69 -5.51 -3.62
N VAL A 52 9.03 -4.24 -3.39
CA VAL A 52 10.17 -3.59 -4.07
C VAL A 52 11.46 -4.28 -3.68
N THR A 53 11.70 -4.52 -2.38
CA THR A 53 12.92 -5.18 -1.91
C THR A 53 13.07 -6.58 -2.49
N MET A 54 12.00 -7.37 -2.53
CA MET A 54 11.99 -8.71 -3.14
C MET A 54 12.25 -8.65 -4.65
N THR A 55 11.66 -7.69 -5.35
CA THR A 55 11.89 -7.49 -6.79
C THR A 55 13.35 -7.14 -7.06
N GLN A 56 13.91 -6.20 -6.30
CA GLN A 56 15.30 -5.77 -6.44
C GLN A 56 16.28 -6.91 -6.10
N LEU A 57 16.01 -7.67 -5.03
CA LEU A 57 16.82 -8.83 -4.67
C LEU A 57 16.78 -9.90 -5.77
N SER A 58 15.60 -10.15 -6.35
CA SER A 58 15.44 -11.11 -7.45
C SER A 58 16.06 -10.67 -8.76
N ASN A 59 16.25 -9.37 -9.00
CA ASN A 59 16.91 -8.85 -10.21
C ASN A 59 18.44 -8.82 -10.09
N LYS A 60 18.97 -8.88 -8.87
CA LYS A 60 20.41 -8.85 -8.60
C LYS A 60 21.03 -10.25 -8.57
N GLN A 61 20.23 -11.29 -8.37
CA GLN A 61 20.62 -12.69 -8.48
C GLN A 61 20.35 -13.22 -9.89
#